data_AF-A0A6I8U8S2-F1
#
_entry.id   AF-A0A6I8U8S2-F1
#
_cell.length_a   1.000
_cell.length_b   1.000
_cell.length_c   1.000
_cell.angle_alpha   90.00
_cell.angle_beta   90.00
_cell.angle_gamma   90.00
#
_symmetry.space_group_name_H-M   'P 1'
#
loop_
_entity.id
_entity.type
_entity.pdbx_description
1 polymer ?
#
loop_
_entity_poly.entity_id
_entity_poly.type
_entity_poly.pdbx_seq_one_letter_code
_entity_poly.pdbx_strand_id
1 'polypeptide(L)'
;MDATETAPEQSSSQTTPTAATGSGKPIDILDEQYAHYVQLARQMLLKIKSPTDRQICSKYLSRCCQLSNATHSAKSYRNQFFRYFLKVLDATILNQQHYVQMDDEPEPMRGEVKEVYRWSNDRKSYVAAKIIPNYAVLVYMAVCDDPQQGWDNGGFGNYEF
;
A
#
# COMPACT_ATOMS: atom_id res chain seq x y z
N MET A 1 -71.09 -3.29 47.83
CA MET A 1 -72.04 -2.27 47.38
C MET A 1 -71.21 -1.06 47.02
N ASP A 2 -71.50 -0.55 45.83
CA ASP A 2 -71.04 0.67 45.18
C ASP A 2 -69.62 0.79 44.61
N ALA A 3 -69.65 1.09 43.32
CA ALA A 3 -68.59 1.48 42.42
C ALA A 3 -68.46 3.02 42.41
N THR A 4 -67.52 3.49 41.58
CA THR A 4 -67.61 4.61 40.63
C THR A 4 -66.54 5.71 40.79
N GLU A 5 -65.84 5.96 39.66
CA GLU A 5 -65.35 7.25 39.10
C GLU A 5 -64.35 8.11 39.91
N THR A 6 -63.42 8.88 39.34
CA THR A 6 -62.85 9.06 37.99
C THR A 6 -61.73 10.11 38.10
N ALA A 7 -60.76 10.05 37.19
CA ALA A 7 -59.70 11.04 37.02
C ALA A 7 -60.23 12.44 36.67
N PRO A 8 -59.37 13.48 36.76
CA PRO A 8 -59.15 14.25 35.54
C PRO A 8 -57.67 14.62 35.29
N GLU A 9 -57.29 14.55 34.01
CA GLU A 9 -56.22 15.33 33.40
C GLU A 9 -56.51 16.83 33.52
N GLN A 10 -55.50 17.65 33.86
CA GLN A 10 -55.39 18.99 33.28
C GLN A 10 -53.92 19.36 33.02
N SER A 11 -53.66 19.58 31.74
CA SER A 11 -52.49 20.21 31.15
C SER A 11 -52.58 21.73 31.31
N SER A 12 -51.52 22.39 31.80
CA SER A 12 -51.24 23.77 31.39
C SER A 12 -49.78 24.16 31.66
N SER A 13 -49.15 24.59 30.58
CA SER A 13 -47.80 25.11 30.42
C SER A 13 -47.57 26.41 31.20
N GLN A 14 -46.39 26.60 31.80
CA GLN A 14 -45.73 27.90 31.87
C GLN A 14 -44.22 27.80 32.14
N THR A 15 -43.47 28.03 31.06
CA THR A 15 -42.23 28.84 30.92
C THR A 15 -41.34 29.12 32.13
N THR A 16 -40.08 28.71 31.99
CA THR A 16 -38.88 29.31 32.62
C THR A 16 -37.71 29.30 31.59
N PRO A 17 -36.66 30.12 31.77
CA PRO A 17 -36.20 31.05 30.74
C PRO A 17 -34.92 30.64 29.99
N THR A 18 -34.76 31.25 28.81
CA THR A 18 -33.51 31.74 28.19
C THR A 18 -32.19 31.06 28.59
N ALA A 19 -31.65 30.26 27.67
CA ALA A 19 -30.22 30.30 27.35
C ALA A 19 -30.01 29.85 25.90
N ALA A 20 -29.46 30.74 25.08
CA ALA A 20 -29.04 30.44 23.73
C ALA A 20 -28.00 29.31 23.75
N THR A 21 -28.41 28.10 23.39
CA THR A 21 -27.49 26.98 23.16
C THR A 21 -26.73 27.26 21.88
N GLY A 22 -25.55 27.88 22.01
CA GLY A 22 -24.55 27.81 20.96
C GLY A 22 -24.35 26.35 20.59
N SER A 23 -24.59 26.01 19.33
CA SER A 23 -24.50 24.65 18.81
C SER A 23 -23.03 24.22 18.65
N GLY A 24 -22.26 24.24 19.73
CA GLY A 24 -20.96 23.59 19.81
C GLY A 24 -21.18 22.22 20.42
N LYS A 25 -21.23 21.15 19.60
CA LYS A 25 -21.12 19.79 20.15
C LYS A 25 -19.83 19.73 21.00
N PRO A 26 -19.86 19.14 22.21
CA PRO A 26 -18.65 19.00 23.01
C PRO A 26 -17.61 18.25 22.18
N ILE A 27 -16.40 18.82 22.09
CA ILE A 27 -15.29 18.25 21.34
C ILE A 27 -14.99 16.88 21.95
N ASP A 28 -15.17 15.82 21.16
CA ASP A 28 -14.82 14.47 21.59
C ASP A 28 -13.31 14.27 21.44
N ILE A 29 -12.62 14.18 22.57
CA ILE A 29 -11.16 13.99 22.66
C ILE A 29 -10.69 12.80 21.81
N LEU A 30 -11.51 11.75 21.71
CA LEU A 30 -11.17 10.58 20.89
C LEU A 30 -11.26 10.87 19.39
N ASP A 31 -12.12 11.79 18.96
CA ASP A 31 -12.19 12.22 17.57
C ASP A 31 -11.04 13.16 17.19
N GLU A 32 -10.60 14.01 18.12
CA GLU A 32 -9.41 14.86 17.92
C GLU A 32 -8.13 14.01 17.80
N GLN A 33 -7.94 13.06 18.72
CA GLN A 33 -6.82 12.11 18.64
C GLN A 33 -6.84 11.33 17.33
N TYR A 34 -8.02 10.90 16.90
CA TYR A 34 -8.18 10.20 15.63
C TYR A 34 -7.79 11.08 14.45
N ALA A 35 -8.26 12.33 14.40
CA ALA A 35 -7.91 13.28 13.35
C ALA A 35 -6.39 13.48 13.27
N HIS A 36 -5.72 13.60 14.41
CA HIS A 36 -4.26 13.68 14.48
C HIS A 36 -3.58 12.41 13.91
N TYR A 37 -4.05 11.21 14.29
CA TYR A 37 -3.49 9.97 13.74
C TYR A 37 -3.70 9.83 12.23
N VAL A 38 -4.85 10.25 11.71
CA VAL A 38 -5.13 10.25 10.27
C VAL A 38 -4.17 11.19 9.54
N GLN A 39 -3.94 12.38 10.08
CA GLN A 39 -3.00 13.34 9.49
C GLN A 39 -1.57 12.79 9.49
N LEU A 40 -1.13 12.16 10.58
CA LEU A 40 0.18 11.52 10.66
C LEU A 40 0.31 10.37 9.65
N ALA A 41 -0.70 9.51 9.55
CA ALA A 41 -0.71 8.39 8.60
C ALA A 41 -0.61 8.87 7.14
N ARG A 42 -1.29 9.97 6.78
CA ARG A 42 -1.18 10.59 5.45
C ARG A 42 0.23 11.07 5.14
N GLN A 43 0.91 11.68 6.11
CA GLN A 43 2.29 12.12 5.94
C GLN A 43 3.27 10.94 5.83
N MET A 44 3.03 9.88 6.59
CA MET A 44 3.84 8.66 6.56
C MET A 44 3.71 7.89 5.23
N LEU A 45 2.50 7.83 4.66
CA LEU A 45 2.25 7.21 3.35
C LEU A 45 3.15 7.77 2.23
N LEU A 46 3.41 9.08 2.24
CA LEU A 46 4.29 9.73 1.25
C LEU A 46 5.75 9.26 1.36
N LYS A 47 6.15 8.77 2.53
CA LYS A 47 7.52 8.29 2.79
C LYS A 47 7.72 6.83 2.40
N ILE A 48 6.65 6.08 2.08
CA ILE A 48 6.73 4.67 1.66
C ILE A 48 7.24 4.59 0.22
N LYS A 49 8.40 3.95 -0.02
CA LYS A 49 8.98 3.81 -1.38
C LYS A 49 8.22 2.85 -2.29
N SER A 50 7.77 1.71 -1.75
CA SER A 50 7.03 0.69 -2.50
C SER A 50 5.63 1.20 -2.91
N PRO A 51 5.30 1.27 -4.21
CA PRO A 51 3.98 1.65 -4.69
C PRO A 51 2.91 0.65 -4.24
N THR A 52 3.23 -0.65 -4.20
CA THR A 52 2.34 -1.70 -3.70
C THR A 52 1.99 -1.48 -2.23
N ASP A 53 2.98 -1.28 -1.38
CA ASP A 53 2.75 -1.06 0.07
C ASP A 53 2.00 0.25 0.30
N ARG A 54 2.34 1.29 -0.47
CA ARG A 54 1.63 2.57 -0.44
C ARG A 54 0.15 2.40 -0.81
N GLN A 55 -0.15 1.60 -1.82
CA GLN A 55 -1.52 1.32 -2.24
C GLN A 55 -2.28 0.50 -1.18
N ILE A 56 -1.66 -0.53 -0.62
CA ILE A 56 -2.22 -1.34 0.47
C ILE A 56 -2.54 -0.44 1.69
N CYS A 57 -1.55 0.33 2.15
CA CYS A 57 -1.70 1.22 3.29
C CYS A 57 -2.76 2.31 3.04
N SER A 58 -2.81 2.88 1.83
CA SER A 58 -3.82 3.87 1.43
C SER A 58 -5.24 3.29 1.44
N LYS A 59 -5.41 2.05 0.96
CA LYS A 59 -6.68 1.32 1.00
C LYS A 59 -7.15 1.09 2.43
N TYR A 60 -6.28 0.65 3.33
CA TYR A 60 -6.64 0.46 4.74
C TYR A 60 -6.93 1.78 5.44
N LEU A 61 -6.16 2.84 5.17
CA LEU A 61 -6.43 4.17 5.72
C LEU A 61 -7.82 4.68 5.30
N SER A 62 -8.17 4.51 4.02
CA SER A 62 -9.48 4.91 3.49
C SER A 62 -10.63 4.15 4.16
N ARG A 63 -10.47 2.83 4.36
CA ARG A 63 -11.45 2.01 5.09
C ARG A 63 -11.65 2.45 6.53
N CYS A 64 -10.56 2.80 7.22
CA CYS A 64 -10.68 3.23 8.62
C CYS A 64 -11.37 4.60 8.73
N CYS A 65 -11.17 5.49 7.74
CA CYS A 65 -11.88 6.77 7.66
C CYS A 65 -13.40 6.65 7.47
N GLN A 66 -13.89 5.50 6.97
CA GLN A 66 -15.33 5.27 6.78
C GLN A 66 -16.05 4.85 8.08
N LEU A 67 -15.31 4.53 9.15
CA LEU A 67 -15.86 4.10 10.44
C LEU A 67 -16.30 5.28 11.33
N SER A 68 -16.91 6.32 10.76
CA SER A 68 -17.13 7.63 11.44
C SER A 68 -18.29 7.66 12.44
N ASN A 69 -19.20 6.69 12.40
CA ASN A 69 -20.35 6.61 13.32
C ASN A 69 -20.13 5.49 14.34
N ALA A 70 -19.50 5.83 15.48
CA ALA A 70 -19.13 4.84 16.48
C ALA A 70 -19.47 5.31 17.90
N THR A 71 -19.92 4.37 18.73
CA THR A 71 -20.07 4.56 20.18
C THR A 71 -18.74 4.95 20.82
N HIS A 72 -18.75 5.55 22.01
CA HIS A 72 -17.52 5.95 22.71
C HIS A 72 -16.49 4.80 22.82
N SER A 73 -16.94 3.59 23.14
CA SER A 73 -16.09 2.38 23.17
C SER A 73 -15.47 2.05 21.81
N ALA A 74 -16.25 2.17 20.73
CA ALA A 74 -15.75 1.94 19.38
C ALA A 74 -14.72 3.00 18.94
N LYS A 75 -14.87 4.26 19.37
CA LYS A 75 -13.85 5.31 19.16
C LYS A 75 -12.53 4.99 19.88
N SER A 76 -12.60 4.44 21.09
CA SER A 76 -11.42 3.97 21.82
C SER A 76 -10.69 2.85 21.07
N TYR A 77 -11.42 1.81 20.61
CA TYR A 77 -10.83 0.72 19.84
C TYR A 77 -10.26 1.18 18.49
N ARG A 78 -10.96 2.10 17.80
CA ARG A 78 -10.47 2.76 16.59
C ARG A 78 -9.12 3.44 16.84
N ASN A 79 -9.00 4.20 17.92
CA ASN A 79 -7.77 4.90 18.27
C ASN A 79 -6.64 3.94 18.67
N GLN A 80 -6.97 2.85 19.38
CA GLN A 80 -6.00 1.81 19.71
C GLN A 80 -5.47 1.10 18.46
N PHE A 81 -6.36 0.74 17.53
CA PHE A 81 -6.00 0.19 16.23
C PHE A 81 -5.13 1.17 15.44
N PHE A 82 -5.49 2.45 15.39
CA PHE A 82 -4.72 3.45 14.65
C PHE A 82 -3.29 3.62 15.18
N ARG A 83 -3.10 3.54 16.51
CA ARG A 83 -1.74 3.53 17.09
C ARG A 83 -0.93 2.33 16.61
N TYR A 84 -1.53 1.15 16.53
CA TYR A 84 -0.88 -0.03 15.96
C TYR A 84 -0.57 0.18 14.47
N PHE A 85 -1.54 0.68 13.69
CA PHE A 85 -1.36 0.97 12.27
C PHE A 85 -0.21 1.96 12.01
N LEU A 86 -0.10 3.02 12.82
CA LEU A 86 1.02 3.97 12.74
C LEU A 86 2.37 3.30 13.03
N LYS A 87 2.44 2.37 13.99
CA LYS A 87 3.67 1.60 14.25
C LYS A 87 4.04 0.71 13.06
N VAL A 88 3.06 0.09 12.42
CA VAL A 88 3.28 -0.70 11.20
C VAL A 88 3.81 0.21 10.09
N LEU A 89 3.20 1.37 9.85
CA LEU A 89 3.70 2.34 8.86
C LEU A 89 5.14 2.77 9.16
N ASP A 90 5.47 3.04 10.43
CA ASP A 90 6.82 3.44 10.83
C ASP A 90 7.83 2.33 10.59
N ALA A 91 7.49 1.10 10.98
CA ALA A 91 8.32 -0.09 10.71
C ALA A 91 8.49 -0.34 9.20
N THR A 92 7.44 -0.13 8.40
CA THR A 92 7.51 -0.22 6.94
C THR A 92 8.42 0.87 6.36
N ILE A 93 8.46 2.07 6.95
CA ILE A 93 9.34 3.15 6.52
C ILE A 93 10.81 2.90 6.91
N LEU A 94 11.05 2.37 8.11
CA LEU A 94 12.38 2.07 8.60
C LEU A 94 13.00 0.86 7.90
N ASN A 95 12.19 -0.16 7.60
CA ASN A 95 12.65 -1.42 7.00
C ASN A 95 12.47 -1.46 5.48
N GLN A 96 12.56 -0.32 4.79
CA GLN A 96 12.55 -0.24 3.33
C GLN A 96 13.87 -0.78 2.75
N GLN A 97 14.15 -2.06 2.92
CA GLN A 97 15.22 -2.71 2.16
C GLN A 97 14.85 -2.64 0.67
N HIS A 98 15.86 -2.34 -0.15
CA HIS A 98 15.82 -2.12 -1.60
C HIS A 98 14.55 -2.68 -2.27
N TYR A 99 13.52 -1.85 -2.39
CA TYR A 99 12.37 -2.17 -3.23
C TYR A 99 12.84 -2.02 -4.68
N VAL A 100 13.08 -3.14 -5.35
CA VAL A 100 13.18 -3.18 -6.80
C VAL A 100 11.75 -3.04 -7.31
N GLN A 101 11.41 -1.92 -7.97
CA GLN A 101 10.14 -1.78 -8.67
C GLN A 101 10.02 -2.91 -9.69
N MET A 102 9.21 -3.92 -9.36
CA MET A 102 8.71 -4.90 -10.31
C MET A 102 7.33 -4.40 -10.75
N ASP A 103 7.32 -3.76 -11.93
CA ASP A 103 6.18 -3.42 -12.80
C ASP A 103 5.05 -2.51 -12.28
N ASP A 104 5.02 -1.29 -12.82
CA ASP A 104 3.83 -0.83 -13.55
C ASP A 104 4.13 -1.11 -15.02
N GLU A 105 3.22 -1.82 -15.71
CA GLU A 105 3.35 -2.18 -17.13
C GLU A 105 3.74 -0.94 -17.96
N PRO A 106 4.96 -0.87 -18.52
CA PRO A 106 5.30 0.27 -19.34
C PRO A 106 4.56 0.12 -20.67
N GLU A 107 3.83 1.17 -21.03
CA GLU A 107 3.34 1.44 -22.39
C GLU A 107 4.37 0.92 -23.42
N PRO A 108 3.96 0.14 -24.43
CA PRO A 108 4.89 -0.50 -25.35
C PRO A 108 5.61 0.56 -26.22
N MET A 109 6.71 1.08 -25.69
CA MET A 109 7.70 1.81 -26.48
C MET A 109 8.31 0.80 -27.45
N ARG A 110 8.02 0.98 -28.74
CA ARG A 110 8.61 0.24 -29.86
C ARG A 110 10.11 0.57 -30.02
N GLY A 111 10.90 0.28 -29.00
CA GLY A 111 12.36 0.28 -29.11
C GLY A 111 12.80 -1.06 -29.68
N GLU A 112 13.61 -1.04 -30.74
CA GLU A 112 14.24 -2.25 -31.25
C GLU A 112 15.06 -2.92 -30.14
N VAL A 113 14.79 -4.20 -29.89
CA VAL A 113 15.56 -5.02 -28.94
C VAL A 113 16.95 -5.21 -29.51
N LYS A 114 17.94 -4.55 -28.90
CA LYS A 114 19.34 -4.70 -29.30
C LYS A 114 19.97 -5.88 -28.55
N GLU A 115 20.27 -6.94 -29.30
CA GLU A 115 21.02 -8.09 -28.84
C GLU A 115 22.49 -7.94 -29.26
N VAL A 116 23.41 -8.12 -28.32
CA VAL A 116 24.85 -8.09 -28.57
C VAL A 116 25.44 -9.39 -28.05
N TYR A 117 26.19 -10.12 -28.87
CA TYR A 117 26.88 -11.33 -28.44
C TYR A 117 28.32 -11.36 -28.92
N ARG A 118 29.19 -12.00 -28.14
CA ARG A 118 30.60 -12.15 -28.48
C ARG A 118 31.21 -13.37 -27.80
N TRP A 119 32.05 -14.08 -28.55
CA TRP A 119 33.02 -15.04 -28.01
C TRP A 119 34.35 -14.35 -27.70
N SER A 120 35.01 -14.75 -26.62
CA SER A 120 36.38 -14.35 -26.33
C SER A 120 37.32 -14.81 -27.44
N ASN A 121 38.45 -14.11 -27.61
CA ASN A 121 39.40 -14.42 -28.69
C ASN A 121 40.00 -15.83 -28.57
N ASP A 122 40.08 -16.36 -27.35
CA ASP A 122 40.54 -17.71 -27.02
C ASP A 122 39.41 -18.76 -27.06
N ARG A 123 38.19 -18.37 -27.43
CA ARG A 123 36.98 -19.21 -27.55
C ARG A 123 36.58 -19.92 -26.25
N LYS A 124 37.06 -19.45 -25.09
CA LYS A 124 36.74 -20.01 -23.78
C LYS A 124 35.50 -19.41 -23.14
N SER A 125 35.08 -18.22 -23.54
CA SER A 125 33.98 -17.52 -22.89
C SER A 125 33.03 -16.92 -23.91
N TYR A 126 31.75 -17.10 -23.68
CA TYR A 126 30.67 -16.50 -24.45
C TYR A 126 29.91 -15.52 -23.57
N VAL A 127 29.64 -14.34 -24.11
CA VAL A 127 28.78 -13.34 -23.45
C VAL A 127 27.73 -12.86 -24.45
N ALA A 128 26.47 -12.94 -24.07
CA ALA A 128 25.36 -12.31 -24.78
C ALA A 128 24.60 -11.37 -23.85
N ALA A 129 24.27 -10.19 -24.34
CA ALA A 129 23.48 -9.19 -23.65
C ALA A 129 22.25 -8.88 -24.50
N LYS A 130 21.07 -9.08 -23.90
CA LYS A 130 19.80 -8.62 -24.46
C LYS A 130 19.35 -7.42 -23.65
N ILE A 131 19.38 -6.25 -24.28
CA ILE A 131 18.91 -5.01 -23.67
C ILE A 131 17.40 -5.01 -23.80
N ILE A 132 16.70 -5.03 -22.67
CA ILE A 132 15.25 -4.81 -22.62
C ILE A 132 15.05 -3.33 -22.26
N PRO A 133 14.63 -2.47 -23.22
CA PRO A 133 14.53 -1.04 -23.01
C PRO A 133 13.67 -0.70 -21.78
N ASN A 134 14.18 0.11 -20.86
CA ASN A 134 13.53 0.53 -19.61
C ASN A 134 13.39 -0.53 -18.51
N TYR A 135 13.85 -1.77 -18.70
CA TYR A 135 13.75 -2.82 -17.68
C TYR A 135 15.11 -3.21 -17.13
N ALA A 136 15.90 -3.89 -17.95
CA ALA A 136 17.08 -4.61 -17.53
C ALA A 136 17.95 -4.99 -18.72
N VAL A 137 19.19 -5.37 -18.43
CA VAL A 137 20.04 -6.09 -19.38
C VAL A 137 20.11 -7.54 -18.92
N LEU A 138 19.59 -8.44 -19.75
CA LEU A 138 19.78 -9.87 -19.56
C LEU A 138 21.18 -10.23 -20.07
N VAL A 139 22.04 -10.71 -19.18
CA VAL A 139 23.39 -11.14 -19.52
C VAL A 139 23.47 -12.66 -19.39
N TYR A 140 23.76 -13.33 -20.49
CA TYR A 140 24.06 -14.75 -20.56
C TYR A 140 25.57 -14.92 -20.67
N MET A 141 26.17 -15.68 -19.76
CA MET A 141 27.59 -15.99 -19.77
C MET A 141 27.79 -17.50 -19.73
N ALA A 142 28.68 -18.00 -20.57
CA ALA A 142 29.10 -19.40 -20.55
C ALA A 142 30.63 -19.46 -20.63
N VAL A 143 31.22 -20.45 -19.98
CA VAL A 143 32.65 -20.73 -20.01
C VAL A 143 32.86 -22.17 -20.44
N CYS A 144 33.83 -22.40 -21.31
CA CYS A 144 34.24 -23.71 -21.78
C CYS A 144 35.67 -24.00 -21.31
N ASP A 145 35.87 -25.17 -20.70
CA ASP A 145 37.19 -25.62 -20.26
C ASP A 145 38.08 -26.02 -21.45
N ASP A 146 37.49 -26.64 -22.48
CA ASP A 146 38.19 -27.12 -23.68
C ASP A 146 37.58 -26.53 -24.98
N PRO A 147 38.22 -25.49 -25.54
CA PRO A 147 37.78 -24.85 -26.78
C PRO A 147 37.74 -25.77 -28.01
N GLN A 148 38.46 -26.90 -28.00
CA GLN A 148 38.51 -27.81 -29.15
C GLN A 148 37.19 -28.54 -29.39
N GLN A 149 36.28 -28.53 -28.42
CA GLN A 149 34.96 -29.15 -28.53
C GLN A 149 34.01 -28.41 -29.48
N GLY A 150 34.38 -27.21 -29.97
CA GLY A 150 33.67 -26.55 -31.07
C GLY A 150 32.29 -25.99 -30.70
N TRP A 151 32.10 -25.58 -29.45
CA TRP A 151 30.85 -24.95 -28.97
C TRP A 151 30.52 -23.64 -29.73
N ASP A 152 31.55 -22.96 -30.24
CA ASP A 152 31.46 -21.74 -31.06
C ASP A 152 31.04 -22.00 -32.52
N ASN A 153 31.04 -23.27 -32.97
CA ASN A 153 30.68 -23.68 -34.33
C ASN A 153 29.20 -24.12 -34.47
N GLY A 154 28.32 -23.61 -33.59
CA GLY A 154 26.90 -23.98 -33.58
C GLY A 154 26.63 -25.27 -32.80
N GLY A 155 27.22 -25.40 -31.60
CA GLY A 155 27.37 -26.57 -30.72
C GLY A 155 26.16 -27.44 -30.34
N PHE A 156 25.10 -27.47 -31.13
CA PHE A 156 24.22 -28.64 -31.27
C PHE A 156 24.52 -29.27 -32.62
N GLY A 157 25.60 -30.06 -32.71
CA GLY A 157 25.87 -30.86 -33.90
C GLY A 157 24.61 -31.63 -34.29
N ASN A 158 24.26 -31.58 -35.58
CA ASN A 158 23.13 -32.23 -36.26
C ASN A 158 22.49 -33.42 -35.51
N TYR A 159 21.67 -33.16 -34.49
CA TYR A 159 20.73 -34.16 -33.98
C TYR A 159 19.46 -34.00 -34.80
N GLU A 160 19.35 -34.81 -35.85
CA GLU A 160 18.06 -35.07 -36.51
C GLU A 160 17.17 -35.80 -35.50
N PHE A 161 15.98 -35.26 -35.24
CA PHE A 161 14.90 -35.94 -34.52
C PHE A 161 14.15 -36.89 -35.45
#